data_AF-A0A942B4M2-F1
#
_entry.id   AF-A0A942B4M2-F1
#
_cell.length_a   1.000
_cell.length_b   1.000
_cell.length_c   1.000
_cell.angle_alpha   90.00
_cell.angle_beta   90.00
_cell.angle_gamma   90.00
#
_symmetry.space_group_name_H-M   'P 1'
#
loop_
_entity.id
_entity.type
_entity.pdbx_description
1 polymer ?
#
loop_
_entity_poly.entity_id
_entity_poly.type
_entity_poly.pdbx_seq_one_letter_code
_entity_poly.pdbx_strand_id
1 'polypeptide(L)'
;MPIYDYVCPCGHRFEALVASHASPAPPCRECGSEPRRRPPSVALGGVANPGPSRDDAPTTWRATGNGDRETVAHWHRQMSRREKLEERYPELAGDRRPVLAHEGRFAKTPLRAGDPLPPAT
;
A
#
# COMPACT_ATOMS: atom_id res chain seq x y z
N MET A 1 24.14 24.56 11.49
CA MET A 1 23.23 25.16 10.48
C MET A 1 22.13 24.15 10.18
N PRO A 2 20.85 24.45 10.43
CA PRO A 2 19.74 23.55 10.13
C PRO A 2 19.48 23.40 8.62
N ILE A 3 18.96 22.24 8.23
CA ILE A 3 18.38 21.99 6.91
C ILE A 3 16.86 21.98 7.06
N TYR A 4 16.15 22.60 6.11
CA TYR A 4 14.70 22.57 6.04
C TYR A 4 14.22 22.18 4.65
N ASP A 5 13.06 21.53 4.60
CA ASP A 5 12.30 21.33 3.37
C ASP A 5 11.54 22.61 2.98
N TYR A 6 11.53 22.92 1.69
CA TYR A 6 10.79 24.04 1.12
C TYR A 6 9.88 23.58 -0.02
N VAL A 7 8.76 24.27 -0.20
CA VAL A 7 7.88 24.12 -1.36
C VAL A 7 7.59 25.49 -1.97
N CYS A 8 7.84 25.61 -3.27
CA CYS A 8 7.56 26.81 -4.04
C CYS A 8 6.13 26.79 -4.61
N PRO A 9 5.47 27.96 -4.81
CA PRO A 9 4.21 28.04 -5.54
C PRO A 9 4.23 27.41 -6.95
N CYS A 10 5.39 27.34 -7.60
CA CYS A 10 5.54 26.67 -8.91
C CYS A 10 5.55 25.13 -8.84
N GLY A 11 5.48 24.55 -7.63
CA GLY A 11 5.50 23.10 -7.41
C GLY A 11 6.87 22.50 -7.13
N HIS A 12 7.96 23.24 -7.36
CA HIS A 12 9.32 22.77 -7.05
C HIS A 12 9.52 22.59 -5.55
N ARG A 13 10.10 21.45 -5.16
CA ARG A 13 10.43 21.07 -3.78
C ARG A 13 11.93 20.89 -3.65
N PHE A 14 12.51 21.40 -2.58
CA PHE A 14 13.94 21.32 -2.36
C PHE A 14 14.29 21.46 -0.87
N GLU A 15 15.47 20.98 -0.52
CA GLU A 15 16.06 21.15 0.80
C GLU A 15 17.07 22.30 0.77
N ALA A 16 17.12 23.08 1.84
CA ALA A 16 18.10 24.17 1.95
C ALA A 16 18.68 24.28 3.36
N LEU A 17 20.00 24.41 3.40
CA LEU A 17 20.77 24.64 4.61
C LEU A 17 20.82 26.15 4.88
N VAL A 18 20.33 26.57 6.05
CA VAL A 18 20.24 28.00 6.44
C VAL A 18 20.95 28.25 7.76
N ALA A 19 21.27 29.50 8.07
CA ALA A 19 22.02 29.83 9.29
C ALA A 19 21.19 29.56 10.55
N SER A 20 19.90 29.92 10.55
CA SER A 20 18.97 29.68 11.65
C SER A 20 17.52 29.59 11.16
N HIS A 21 16.60 29.24 12.06
CA HIS A 21 15.16 29.28 11.78
C HIS A 21 14.66 30.70 11.45
N ALA A 22 15.31 31.77 11.92
CA ALA A 22 14.89 33.14 11.61
C ALA A 22 15.38 33.62 10.23
N SER A 23 16.25 32.86 9.56
CA SER A 23 16.76 33.23 8.23
C SER A 23 15.65 33.22 7.17
N PRO A 24 15.67 34.16 6.21
CA PRO A 24 14.71 34.14 5.10
C PRO A 24 14.85 32.87 4.26
N ALA A 25 13.75 32.48 3.60
CA ALA A 25 13.77 31.34 2.69
C ALA A 25 14.62 31.68 1.45
N PRO A 26 15.55 30.81 1.04
CA PRO A 26 16.28 31.02 -0.20
C PRO A 26 15.32 30.96 -1.41
N PRO A 27 15.52 31.80 -2.44
CA PRO A 27 14.63 31.85 -3.59
C PRO A 27 14.62 30.51 -4.34
N CYS A 28 13.48 30.19 -4.94
CA CYS A 28 13.35 28.98 -5.75
C CYS A 28 14.31 29.02 -6.95
N ARG A 29 15.09 27.96 -7.15
CA ARG A 29 16.04 27.86 -8.28
C ARG A 29 15.36 27.76 -9.66
N GLU A 30 14.10 27.32 -9.71
CA GLU A 30 13.37 27.12 -10.97
C GLU A 30 12.65 28.40 -11.45
N CYS A 31 12.11 29.20 -10.53
CA CYS A 31 11.25 30.35 -10.89
C CYS A 31 11.55 31.64 -10.12
N GLY A 32 12.53 31.64 -9.21
CA GLY A 32 12.92 32.79 -8.41
C GLY A 32 11.92 33.20 -7.32
N SER A 33 10.72 32.62 -7.28
CA SER A 33 9.69 32.97 -6.29
C SER A 33 10.10 32.58 -4.87
N GLU A 34 9.52 33.27 -3.88
CA GLU A 34 9.72 32.97 -2.46
C GLU A 34 8.99 31.66 -2.08
N PRO A 35 9.72 30.62 -1.65
CA PRO A 35 9.11 29.37 -1.23
C PRO A 35 8.75 29.41 0.26
N ARG A 36 7.79 28.58 0.66
CA ARG A 36 7.43 28.40 2.07
C ARG A 36 8.12 27.18 2.65
N ARG A 37 8.48 27.24 3.93
CA ARG A 37 8.95 26.05 4.67
C ARG A 37 7.85 25.00 4.74
N ARG A 38 8.23 23.76 4.49
CA ARG A 38 7.38 22.59 4.63
C ARG A 38 7.70 21.94 5.98
N PRO A 39 6.72 21.79 6.89
CA PRO A 39 6.90 20.97 8.07
C PRO A 39 7.30 19.54 7.64
N PRO A 40 8.26 18.90 8.33
CA PRO A 40 8.64 17.53 8.00
C PRO A 40 7.42 16.63 8.09
N SER A 41 7.29 15.70 7.15
CA SER A 41 6.27 14.66 7.24
C SER A 41 6.63 13.71 8.37
N VAL A 42 5.65 13.36 9.21
CA VAL A 42 5.82 12.32 10.22
C VAL A 42 5.98 10.99 9.50
N ALA A 43 7.16 10.37 9.61
CA ALA A 43 7.36 8.99 9.23
C ALA A 43 7.02 8.11 10.44
N LEU A 44 5.83 7.50 10.45
CA LEU A 44 5.45 6.53 11.48
C LEU A 44 6.22 5.22 11.24
N GLY A 45 7.26 4.99 12.03
CA GLY A 45 7.95 3.70 12.12
C GLY A 45 7.27 2.74 13.10
N GLY A 46 7.53 1.44 12.97
CA GLY A 46 7.05 0.44 13.94
C GLY A 46 5.56 0.10 13.87
N VAL A 47 4.86 0.52 12.81
CA VAL A 47 3.46 0.12 12.60
C VAL A 47 3.41 -1.37 12.31
N ALA A 48 2.59 -2.10 13.07
CA ALA A 48 2.34 -3.51 12.81
C ALA A 48 1.67 -3.66 11.44
N ASN A 49 2.37 -4.27 10.49
CA ASN A 49 1.86 -4.59 9.16
C ASN A 49 1.90 -6.12 9.00
N PRO A 50 0.76 -6.80 8.84
CA PRO A 50 0.72 -8.25 8.65
C PRO A 50 1.25 -8.71 7.27
N GLY A 51 1.63 -7.76 6.40
CA GLY A 51 2.08 -7.99 5.04
C GLY A 51 0.91 -8.10 4.05
N PRO A 52 1.17 -8.59 2.82
CA PRO A 52 0.13 -8.93 1.85
C PRO A 52 -0.80 -10.02 2.37
N SER A 53 -2.09 -9.90 2.07
CA SER A 53 -3.10 -10.94 2.32
C SER A 53 -3.08 -12.01 1.22
N ARG A 54 -3.85 -13.09 1.40
CA ARG A 54 -3.99 -14.12 0.35
C ARG A 54 -4.72 -13.59 -0.89
N ASP A 55 -5.61 -12.60 -0.71
CA ASP A 55 -6.36 -11.99 -1.81
C ASP A 55 -5.47 -11.10 -2.69
N ASP A 56 -4.34 -10.62 -2.15
CA ASP A 56 -3.33 -9.88 -2.91
C ASP A 56 -2.43 -10.79 -3.77
N ALA A 57 -2.49 -12.11 -3.55
CA ALA A 57 -1.66 -13.05 -4.29
C ALA A 57 -2.06 -13.06 -5.77
N PRO A 58 -1.09 -13.17 -6.70
CA PRO A 58 -1.38 -13.19 -8.13
C PRO A 58 -2.21 -14.42 -8.49
N THR A 59 -3.36 -14.18 -9.13
CA THR A 59 -4.28 -15.23 -9.60
C THR A 59 -4.10 -15.59 -11.07
N THR A 60 -3.19 -14.91 -11.79
CA THR A 60 -2.96 -15.12 -13.23
C THR A 60 -1.49 -15.37 -13.55
N TRP A 61 -1.24 -16.09 -14.64
CA TRP A 61 0.11 -16.38 -15.15
C TRP A 61 0.93 -15.13 -15.47
N ARG A 62 0.30 -14.09 -16.02
CA ARG A 62 1.01 -12.83 -16.31
C ARG A 62 1.39 -12.09 -15.03
N ALA A 63 0.52 -12.12 -14.01
CA ALA A 63 0.78 -11.48 -12.72
C ALA A 63 1.92 -12.14 -11.94
N THR A 64 2.26 -13.41 -12.22
CA THR A 64 3.46 -14.06 -11.69
C THR A 64 4.73 -13.79 -12.51
N GLY A 65 4.71 -12.81 -13.42
CA GLY A 65 5.83 -12.53 -14.31
C GLY A 65 6.06 -13.62 -15.36
N ASN A 66 4.98 -14.28 -15.81
CA ASN A 66 5.04 -15.49 -16.64
C ASN A 66 5.83 -16.63 -15.97
N GLY A 67 5.60 -16.83 -14.68
CA GLY A 67 6.28 -17.86 -13.90
C GLY A 67 7.73 -17.51 -13.55
N ASP A 68 8.05 -16.21 -13.47
CA ASP A 68 9.35 -15.76 -12.99
C ASP A 68 9.66 -16.39 -11.63
N ARG A 69 10.82 -17.04 -11.54
CA ARG A 69 11.17 -17.87 -10.38
C ARG A 69 11.26 -17.05 -9.09
N GLU A 70 11.78 -15.83 -9.16
CA GLU A 70 11.92 -14.97 -7.98
C GLU A 70 10.58 -14.48 -7.49
N THR A 71 9.69 -14.12 -8.41
CA THR A 71 8.31 -13.71 -8.15
C THR A 71 7.52 -14.84 -7.49
N VAL A 72 7.59 -16.06 -8.04
CA VAL A 72 6.94 -17.23 -7.45
C VAL A 72 7.51 -17.54 -6.06
N ALA A 73 8.83 -17.52 -5.90
CA ALA A 73 9.48 -17.77 -4.61
C ALA A 73 9.14 -16.68 -3.57
N HIS A 74 9.01 -15.42 -3.99
CA HIS A 74 8.58 -14.32 -3.14
C HIS A 74 7.17 -14.57 -2.59
N TRP A 75 6.20 -14.84 -3.49
CA TRP A 75 4.82 -15.07 -3.09
C TRP A 75 4.67 -16.34 -2.25
N HIS A 76 5.40 -17.41 -2.56
CA HIS A 76 5.42 -18.60 -1.73
C HIS A 76 5.84 -18.27 -0.29
N ARG A 77 6.95 -17.54 -0.11
CA ARG A 77 7.41 -17.13 1.24
C ARG A 77 6.41 -16.23 1.95
N GLN A 78 5.78 -15.29 1.26
CA GLN A 78 4.75 -14.42 1.83
C GLN A 78 3.54 -15.24 2.29
N MET A 79 3.05 -16.16 1.46
CA MET A 79 1.88 -16.99 1.78
C MET A 79 2.14 -17.97 2.93
N SER A 80 3.34 -18.58 3.01
CA SER A 80 3.69 -19.42 4.16
C SER A 80 3.78 -18.63 5.47
N ARG A 81 4.23 -17.37 5.42
CA ARG A 81 4.25 -16.49 6.60
C ARG A 81 2.83 -16.08 7.00
N ARG A 82 2.01 -15.74 6.01
CA ARG A 82 0.60 -15.39 6.22
C ARG A 82 -0.18 -16.55 6.84
N GLU A 83 0.02 -17.77 6.36
CA GLU A 83 -0.61 -18.97 6.92
C GLU A 83 -0.30 -19.15 8.42
N LYS A 84 0.97 -19.06 8.81
CA LYS A 84 1.39 -19.12 10.24
C LYS A 84 0.89 -17.95 11.07
N LEU A 85 0.61 -16.82 10.44
CA LEU A 85 0.03 -15.66 11.13
C LEU A 85 -1.46 -15.89 11.38
N GLU A 86 -2.21 -16.29 10.36
CA GLU A 86 -3.65 -16.59 10.44
C GLU A 86 -3.94 -17.77 11.39
N GLU A 87 -3.05 -18.77 11.46
CA GLU A 87 -3.17 -19.87 12.43
C GLU A 87 -3.11 -19.38 13.88
N ARG A 88 -2.25 -18.39 14.15
CA ARG A 88 -2.11 -17.80 15.50
C ARG A 88 -3.13 -16.71 15.80
N TYR A 89 -3.60 -16.01 14.77
CA TYR A 89 -4.52 -14.89 14.83
C TYR A 89 -5.65 -15.09 13.83
N PRO A 90 -6.65 -15.95 14.14
CA PRO A 90 -7.73 -16.28 13.23
C PRO A 90 -8.58 -15.09 12.79
N GLU A 91 -8.62 -14.02 13.58
CA GLU A 91 -9.28 -12.76 13.25
C GLU A 91 -8.65 -12.04 12.05
N LEU A 92 -7.40 -12.36 11.71
CA LEU A 92 -6.72 -11.84 10.53
C LEU A 92 -6.98 -12.69 9.28
N ALA A 93 -7.61 -13.86 9.42
CA ALA A 93 -7.97 -14.68 8.30
C ALA A 93 -9.15 -14.04 7.54
N GLY A 94 -9.01 -13.92 6.22
CA GLY A 94 -10.13 -13.54 5.35
C GLY A 94 -11.19 -14.63 5.27
N ASP A 95 -12.23 -14.40 4.46
CA ASP A 95 -13.27 -15.41 4.24
C ASP A 95 -12.73 -16.59 3.40
N ARG A 96 -12.49 -17.72 4.06
CA ARG A 96 -11.97 -18.95 3.47
C ARG A 96 -13.06 -19.90 2.97
N ARG A 97 -14.34 -19.52 3.07
CA ARG A 97 -15.44 -20.39 2.66
C ARG A 97 -15.39 -20.60 1.13
N PRO A 98 -15.59 -21.84 0.65
CA PRO A 98 -15.60 -22.12 -0.78
C PRO A 98 -16.58 -21.24 -1.54
N VAL A 99 -16.16 -20.75 -2.70
CA VAL A 99 -17.05 -20.05 -3.64
C VAL A 99 -17.86 -21.10 -4.40
N LEU A 100 -19.18 -21.07 -4.25
CA LEU A 100 -20.11 -21.97 -4.92
C LEU A 100 -20.53 -21.45 -6.30
N ALA A 101 -20.67 -20.14 -6.45
CA ALA A 101 -20.97 -19.50 -7.73
C ALA A 101 -20.40 -18.08 -7.77
N HIS A 102 -19.85 -17.67 -8.92
CA HIS A 102 -19.28 -16.34 -9.12
C HIS A 102 -19.63 -15.75 -10.50
N GLU A 103 -20.52 -16.41 -11.24
CA GLU A 103 -20.93 -16.00 -12.58
C GLU A 103 -22.36 -15.46 -12.60
N GLY A 104 -22.70 -14.75 -13.68
CA GLY A 104 -24.03 -14.18 -13.90
C GLY A 104 -24.46 -13.26 -12.75
N ARG A 105 -25.54 -13.63 -12.08
CA ARG A 105 -26.07 -12.91 -10.90
C ARG A 105 -25.07 -12.80 -9.74
N PHE A 106 -24.13 -13.71 -9.63
CA PHE A 106 -23.12 -13.72 -8.57
C PHE A 106 -21.80 -13.05 -8.98
N ALA A 107 -21.75 -12.39 -10.14
CA ALA A 107 -20.53 -11.76 -10.66
C ALA A 107 -19.99 -10.64 -9.74
N LYS A 108 -20.89 -9.87 -9.10
CA LYS A 108 -20.50 -8.79 -8.18
C LYS A 108 -20.24 -9.27 -6.76
N THR A 109 -20.95 -10.32 -6.34
CA THR A 109 -20.90 -10.87 -5.00
C THR A 109 -20.95 -12.38 -5.11
N PRO A 110 -19.76 -13.04 -5.11
CA PRO A 110 -19.69 -14.49 -5.21
C PRO A 110 -20.47 -15.16 -4.07
N LEU A 111 -21.29 -16.15 -4.40
CA LEU A 111 -21.99 -16.97 -3.43
C LEU A 111 -20.98 -17.90 -2.76
N ARG A 112 -20.83 -17.81 -1.45
CA ARG A 112 -19.98 -18.72 -0.68
C ARG A 112 -20.79 -19.73 0.12
N ALA A 113 -20.13 -20.80 0.54
CA ALA A 113 -20.75 -21.80 1.39
C ALA A 113 -21.32 -21.16 2.68
N GLY A 114 -22.59 -21.45 2.98
CA GLY A 114 -23.30 -20.90 4.13
C GLY A 114 -23.95 -19.53 3.93
N ASP A 115 -23.73 -18.87 2.79
CA ASP A 115 -24.48 -17.66 2.46
C ASP A 115 -25.94 -18.00 2.12
N PRO A 116 -26.91 -17.13 2.50
CA PRO A 116 -28.28 -17.29 2.06
C PRO A 116 -28.38 -17.11 0.55
N LEU A 117 -29.19 -17.94 -0.10
CA LEU A 117 -29.43 -17.80 -1.53
C LEU A 117 -30.21 -16.49 -1.77
N PRO A 118 -29.71 -15.56 -2.60
CA PRO A 118 -30.45 -14.33 -2.86
C PRO A 118 -31.79 -14.63 -3.60
N PRO A 119 -32.78 -13.72 -3.64
CA PRO A 119 -34.07 -13.97 -4.30
C PRO A 119 -33.92 -14.02 -5.82
N ALA A 120 -34.44 -15.04 -6.51
CA ALA A 120 -34.30 -15.16 -7.98
C ALA A 120 -34.77 -13.86 -8.67
N THR A 121 -33.90 -13.30 -9.52
CA THR A 121 -34.18 -12.08 -10.30
C THR A 121 -34.68 -12.43 -11.68
#